data_AF-A0A931T2X3-F1
#
_entry.id   AF-A0A931T2X3-F1
#
_cell.length_a   1.000
_cell.length_b   1.000
_cell.length_c   1.000
_cell.angle_alpha   90.00
_cell.angle_beta   90.00
_cell.angle_gamma   90.00
#
_symmetry.space_group_name_H-M   'P 1'
#
loop_
_entity.id
_entity.type
_entity.pdbx_description
1 polymer ?
#
loop_
_entity_poly.entity_id
_entity_poly.type
_entity_poly.pdbx_seq_one_letter_code
_entity_poly.pdbx_strand_id
1 'polypeptide(L)'
;MTALAWTLTVAILICFAAVAARYAYRFAELHGKRVLTCPETGEAVGVDLDARRAASTSLFGNRPALRLTDCTRWPERAGCNQACLHQLEAAPESCKLQTILADWYRGKKCVFCRKPFDAINWTDHRPALLAPDLRTIEWTDVRPEMVDLVLSTHGAVCWNCHIAESFRHEHPELVTDRRFAKEEPPTHH
;
A
#
# COMPACT_ATOMS: atom_id res chain seq x y z
N MET A 1 -3.13 9.51 52.84
CA MET A 1 -2.05 9.94 51.92
C MET A 1 -1.77 8.93 50.81
N THR A 2 -1.77 7.62 51.09
CA THR A 2 -1.56 6.57 50.07
C THR A 2 -2.65 6.55 49.00
N ALA A 3 -3.93 6.60 49.36
CA ALA A 3 -5.03 6.54 48.39
C ALA A 3 -4.97 7.66 47.31
N LEU A 4 -4.62 8.89 47.70
CA LEU A 4 -4.42 10.01 46.76
C LEU A 4 -3.19 9.83 45.85
N ALA A 5 -2.13 9.21 46.36
CA ALA A 5 -0.95 8.89 45.55
C ALA A 5 -1.26 7.81 44.51
N TRP A 6 -2.05 6.79 44.88
CA TRP A 6 -2.51 5.75 43.97
C TRP A 6 -3.43 6.30 42.87
N THR A 7 -4.40 7.16 43.22
CA THR A 7 -5.29 7.76 42.22
C THR A 7 -4.53 8.65 41.24
N LEU A 8 -3.56 9.45 41.71
CA LEU A 8 -2.70 10.25 40.84
C LEU A 8 -1.82 9.39 39.93
N THR A 9 -1.25 8.30 40.46
CA THR A 9 -0.42 7.37 39.66
C THR A 9 -1.24 6.71 38.54
N VAL A 10 -2.44 6.23 38.87
CA VAL A 10 -3.36 5.65 37.89
C VAL A 10 -3.79 6.68 36.84
N ALA A 11 -4.10 7.92 37.26
CA ALA A 11 -4.46 8.99 36.34
C ALA A 11 -3.30 9.32 35.37
N ILE A 12 -2.05 9.41 35.87
CA ILE A 12 -0.86 9.63 35.04
C ILE A 12 -0.67 8.48 34.05
N LEU A 13 -0.81 7.22 34.48
CA LEU A 13 -0.69 6.06 33.60
C LEU A 13 -1.76 6.07 32.49
N ILE A 14 -3.00 6.42 32.81
CA ILE A 14 -4.09 6.53 31.83
C ILE A 14 -3.79 7.66 30.82
N CYS A 15 -3.36 8.84 31.29
CA CYS A 15 -2.97 9.94 30.41
C CYS A 15 -1.80 9.55 29.50
N PHE A 16 -0.78 8.88 30.04
CA PHE A 16 0.37 8.40 29.26
C PHE A 16 -0.05 7.38 28.19
N ALA A 17 -0.88 6.41 28.56
CA ALA A 17 -1.41 5.41 27.62
C ALA A 17 -2.24 6.08 26.50
N ALA A 18 -3.08 7.06 26.83
CA ALA A 18 -3.86 7.80 25.84
C ALA A 18 -2.99 8.60 24.87
N VAL A 19 -1.94 9.27 25.37
CA VAL A 19 -0.97 9.99 24.53
C VAL A 19 -0.18 9.03 23.65
N ALA A 20 0.28 7.90 24.20
CA ALA A 20 1.00 6.87 23.45
C ALA A 20 0.12 6.25 22.35
N ALA A 21 -1.15 5.95 22.65
CA ALA A 21 -2.12 5.44 21.68
C ALA A 21 -2.37 6.45 20.56
N ARG A 22 -2.55 7.75 20.90
CA ARG A 22 -2.72 8.82 19.91
C ARG A 22 -1.48 8.97 19.03
N TYR A 23 -0.29 8.93 19.62
CA TYR A 23 0.97 8.98 18.87
C TYR A 23 1.09 7.80 17.92
N ALA A 24 0.85 6.58 18.39
CA ALA A 24 0.91 5.37 17.57
C ALA A 24 -0.08 5.41 16.42
N TYR A 25 -1.32 5.85 16.66
CA TYR A 25 -2.34 6.02 15.62
C TYR A 25 -1.89 7.02 14.55
N ARG A 26 -1.43 8.21 14.94
CA ARG A 26 -0.95 9.23 14.01
C ARG A 26 0.30 8.79 13.26
N PHE A 27 1.21 8.10 13.94
CA PHE A 27 2.39 7.53 13.32
C PHE A 27 1.99 6.51 12.26
N ALA A 28 1.09 5.57 12.55
CA ALA A 28 0.61 4.59 11.58
C ALA A 28 -0.11 5.24 10.38
N GLU A 29 -0.91 6.28 10.63
CA GLU A 29 -1.59 7.06 9.59
C GLU A 29 -0.60 7.80 8.68
N LEU A 30 0.45 8.38 9.26
CA LEU A 30 1.47 9.15 8.55
C LEU A 30 2.59 8.29 7.97
N HIS A 31 2.71 7.03 8.38
CA HIS A 31 3.68 6.09 7.86
C HIS A 31 3.22 5.47 6.53
N GLY A 32 4.18 5.02 5.73
CA GLY A 32 3.95 4.34 4.46
C GLY A 32 4.35 5.17 3.23
N LYS A 33 4.58 4.43 2.13
CA LYS A 33 4.97 4.99 0.84
C LYS A 33 3.82 5.81 0.24
N ARG A 34 4.14 7.01 -0.26
CA ARG A 34 3.16 7.88 -0.91
C ARG A 34 3.56 8.23 -2.32
N VAL A 35 2.54 8.44 -3.15
CA VAL A 35 2.65 8.90 -4.53
C VAL A 35 2.18 10.34 -4.56
N LEU A 36 3.04 11.25 -5.00
CA LEU A 36 2.71 12.65 -5.23
C LEU A 36 2.98 13.04 -6.67
N THR A 37 2.28 14.06 -7.18
CA THR A 37 2.63 14.65 -8.47
C THR A 37 3.62 15.79 -8.25
N CYS A 38 4.80 15.71 -8.88
CA CYS A 38 5.79 16.78 -8.79
C CYS A 38 5.26 18.03 -9.51
N PRO A 39 5.15 19.20 -8.85
CA PRO A 39 4.59 20.41 -9.48
C PRO A 39 5.49 20.97 -10.60
N GLU A 40 6.77 20.62 -10.62
CA GLU A 40 7.72 21.12 -11.61
C GLU A 40 7.75 20.29 -12.90
N THR A 41 7.53 18.98 -12.83
CA THR A 41 7.53 18.10 -14.02
C THR A 41 6.18 17.51 -14.37
N GLY A 42 5.21 17.51 -13.44
CA GLY A 42 3.93 16.84 -13.61
C GLY A 42 3.99 15.31 -13.48
N GLU A 43 5.15 14.75 -13.15
CA GLU A 43 5.34 13.29 -13.03
C GLU A 43 5.02 12.79 -11.62
N ALA A 44 4.57 11.53 -11.53
CA ALA A 44 4.40 10.83 -10.27
C ALA A 44 5.76 10.55 -9.62
N VAL A 45 5.89 10.89 -8.35
CA VAL A 45 7.10 10.67 -7.55
C VAL A 45 6.76 9.93 -6.27
N GLY A 46 7.66 9.02 -5.88
CA GLY A 46 7.58 8.32 -4.61
C GLY A 46 8.22 9.14 -3.51
N VAL A 47 7.51 9.30 -2.40
CA VAL A 47 8.00 10.05 -1.25
C VAL A 47 7.73 9.32 0.06
N ASP A 48 8.64 9.53 1.01
CA ASP A 48 8.48 9.12 2.41
C ASP A 48 8.41 10.35 3.32
N LEU A 49 7.44 10.34 4.23
CA LEU A 49 7.30 11.40 5.23
C LEU A 49 8.10 11.10 6.48
N ASP A 50 8.57 12.15 7.15
CA ASP A 50 9.03 12.09 8.53
C ASP A 50 7.81 11.90 9.45
N ALA A 51 7.29 10.67 9.48
CA ALA A 51 6.13 10.30 10.27
C ALA A 51 6.36 10.51 11.78
N ARG A 52 7.62 10.40 12.26
CA ARG A 52 7.97 10.63 13.67
C ARG A 52 7.78 12.10 14.04
N ARG A 53 8.37 13.00 13.24
CA ARG A 53 8.24 14.44 13.46
C ARG A 53 6.79 14.91 13.30
N ALA A 54 6.11 14.46 12.26
CA ALA A 54 4.72 14.83 12.02
C ALA A 54 3.79 14.31 13.14
N ALA A 55 3.96 13.07 13.61
CA ALA A 55 3.18 12.54 14.73
C ALA A 55 3.46 13.30 16.04
N SER A 56 4.73 13.57 16.36
CA SER A 56 5.09 14.29 17.59
C SER A 56 4.52 15.70 17.66
N THR A 57 4.58 16.44 16.55
CA THR A 57 4.04 17.81 16.47
C THR A 57 2.51 17.85 16.55
N SER A 58 1.84 16.81 16.04
CA SER A 58 0.37 16.68 16.11
C SER A 58 -0.18 16.39 17.52
N LEU A 59 0.67 15.95 18.46
CA LEU A 59 0.25 15.69 19.84
C LEU A 59 -0.08 16.98 20.60
N PHE A 60 0.56 18.09 20.25
CA PHE A 60 0.44 19.37 20.96
C PHE A 60 -0.57 20.33 20.31
N GLY A 61 -1.47 19.84 19.45
CA GLY A 61 -2.53 20.64 18.83
C GLY A 61 -2.09 21.53 17.65
N ASN A 62 -0.80 21.53 17.33
CA ASN A 62 -0.26 22.25 16.17
C ASN A 62 -0.50 21.47 14.87
N ARG A 63 -0.52 22.19 13.74
CA ARG A 63 -0.52 21.57 12.41
C ARG A 63 0.67 20.61 12.31
N PRO A 64 0.48 19.40 11.75
CA PRO A 64 1.56 18.44 11.63
C PRO A 64 2.67 19.05 10.76
N ALA A 65 3.88 19.10 11.29
CA ALA A 65 5.03 19.57 10.53
C ALA A 65 5.43 18.48 9.52
N LEU A 66 4.79 18.50 8.35
CA LEU A 66 5.08 17.58 7.26
C LEU A 66 6.43 17.93 6.64
N ARG A 67 7.29 16.93 6.50
CA ARG A 67 8.58 17.03 5.83
C ARG A 67 8.88 15.72 5.13
N LEU A 68 9.42 15.80 3.93
CA LEU A 68 9.93 14.63 3.22
C LEU A 68 11.26 14.18 3.84
N THR A 69 11.36 12.89 4.13
CA THR A 69 12.62 12.23 4.52
C THR A 69 13.34 11.71 3.28
N ASP A 70 12.57 11.28 2.28
CA ASP A 70 13.09 10.73 1.02
C ASP A 70 12.18 11.09 -0.16
N CYS A 71 12.79 11.17 -1.34
CA CYS A 71 12.12 11.43 -2.61
C CYS A 71 12.90 10.76 -3.74
N THR A 72 12.20 10.07 -4.64
CA THR A 72 12.82 9.33 -5.75
C THR A 72 13.59 10.21 -6.74
N ARG A 73 13.44 11.53 -6.66
CA ARG A 73 14.19 12.53 -7.44
C ARG A 73 15.43 13.09 -6.74
N TRP A 74 15.70 12.68 -5.50
CA TRP A 74 16.94 13.04 -4.83
C TRP A 74 18.04 12.04 -5.22
N PRO A 75 19.28 12.50 -5.45
CA PRO A 75 19.85 13.83 -5.13
C PRO A 75 19.76 14.88 -6.25
N GLU A 76 19.24 14.56 -7.43
CA GLU A 76 19.19 15.45 -8.61
C GLU A 76 18.46 16.78 -8.33
N ARG A 77 17.58 16.81 -7.34
CA ARG A 77 16.91 18.02 -6.81
C ARG A 77 17.24 18.32 -5.34
N ALA A 78 18.52 18.25 -4.99
CA ALA A 78 19.01 18.73 -3.70
C ALA A 78 18.68 20.23 -3.54
N GLY A 79 17.69 20.55 -2.71
CA GLY A 79 17.14 21.92 -2.58
C GLY A 79 15.68 22.08 -3.00
N CYS A 80 14.98 20.98 -3.31
CA CYS A 80 13.53 20.99 -3.57
C CYS A 80 12.76 21.68 -2.43
N ASN A 81 11.88 22.61 -2.79
CA ASN A 81 11.04 23.38 -1.85
C ASN A 81 9.89 22.56 -1.24
N GLN A 82 9.76 21.27 -1.61
CA GLN A 82 8.73 20.35 -1.14
C GLN A 82 7.29 20.87 -1.36
N ALA A 83 7.05 21.68 -2.40
CA ALA A 83 5.72 22.24 -2.68
C ALA A 83 4.63 21.18 -2.92
N CYS A 84 5.01 19.95 -3.28
CA CYS A 84 4.09 18.82 -3.39
C CYS A 84 3.42 18.43 -2.06
N LEU A 85 3.95 18.84 -0.90
CA LEU A 85 3.36 18.56 0.41
C LEU A 85 1.93 19.08 0.57
N HIS A 86 1.53 20.13 -0.17
CA HIS A 86 0.15 20.63 -0.15
C HIS A 86 -0.88 19.56 -0.57
N GLN A 87 -0.50 18.61 -1.44
CA GLN A 87 -1.37 17.48 -1.81
C GLN A 87 -1.67 16.57 -0.61
N LEU A 88 -0.72 16.41 0.31
CA LEU A 88 -0.90 15.65 1.54
C LEU A 88 -1.75 16.37 2.57
N GLU A 89 -1.67 17.70 2.62
CA GLU A 89 -2.53 18.50 3.48
C GLU A 89 -3.99 18.42 3.01
N ALA A 90 -4.22 18.37 1.69
CA ALA A 90 -5.54 18.26 1.11
C ALA A 90 -6.15 16.85 1.25
N ALA A 91 -5.38 15.79 0.97
CA ALA A 91 -5.92 14.43 0.92
C ALA A 91 -4.88 13.34 1.30
N PRO A 92 -4.49 13.24 2.59
CA PRO A 92 -3.36 12.42 3.05
C PRO A 92 -3.52 10.91 2.80
N GLU A 93 -4.76 10.41 2.85
CA GLU A 93 -5.08 8.99 2.66
C GLU A 93 -5.09 8.59 1.18
N SER A 94 -5.49 9.49 0.30
CA SER A 94 -5.55 9.24 -1.15
C SER A 94 -4.17 9.15 -1.81
N CYS A 95 -3.17 9.79 -1.20
CA CYS A 95 -1.79 9.75 -1.70
C CYS A 95 -1.05 8.47 -1.29
N LYS A 96 -1.62 7.60 -0.44
CA LYS A 96 -0.97 6.33 -0.05
C LYS A 96 -1.03 5.36 -1.22
N LEU A 97 0.12 4.78 -1.57
CA LEU A 97 0.20 3.78 -2.64
C LEU A 97 -0.79 2.64 -2.42
N GLN A 98 -0.96 2.21 -1.16
CA GLN A 98 -1.88 1.13 -0.82
C GLN A 98 -3.36 1.49 -1.08
N THR A 99 -3.76 2.74 -0.82
CA THR A 99 -5.12 3.22 -1.12
C THR A 99 -5.35 3.28 -2.62
N ILE A 100 -4.37 3.82 -3.36
CA ILE A 100 -4.41 3.92 -4.83
C ILE A 100 -4.57 2.53 -5.46
N LEU A 101 -3.75 1.56 -5.02
CA LEU A 101 -3.84 0.18 -5.50
C LEU A 101 -5.20 -0.43 -5.12
N ALA A 102 -5.63 -0.31 -3.87
CA ALA A 102 -6.93 -0.85 -3.43
C ALA A 102 -8.11 -0.30 -4.25
N ASP A 103 -8.11 1.00 -4.54
CA ASP A 103 -9.11 1.64 -5.37
C ASP A 103 -9.05 1.15 -6.82
N TRP A 104 -7.85 0.91 -7.36
CA TRP A 104 -7.70 0.34 -8.70
C TRP A 104 -8.31 -1.05 -8.81
N TYR A 105 -8.25 -1.91 -7.78
CA TYR A 105 -8.90 -3.24 -7.82
C TYR A 105 -10.43 -3.19 -7.87
N ARG A 106 -11.03 -2.06 -7.50
CA ARG A 106 -12.49 -1.93 -7.42
C ARG A 106 -13.14 -2.21 -8.77
N GLY A 107 -14.06 -3.18 -8.78
CA GLY A 107 -14.80 -3.58 -9.99
C GLY A 107 -13.98 -4.41 -11.00
N LYS A 108 -12.72 -4.76 -10.70
CA LYS A 108 -11.92 -5.64 -11.54
C LYS A 108 -12.20 -7.11 -11.25
N LYS A 109 -11.71 -7.98 -12.14
CA LYS A 109 -11.75 -9.43 -12.00
C LYS A 109 -10.35 -10.00 -12.18
N CYS A 110 -10.05 -11.08 -11.46
CA CYS A 110 -8.77 -11.77 -11.61
C CYS A 110 -8.57 -12.24 -13.06
N VAL A 111 -7.40 -12.01 -13.64
CA VAL A 111 -7.09 -12.41 -15.03
C VAL A 111 -7.12 -13.94 -15.21
N PHE A 112 -6.74 -14.70 -14.18
CA PHE A 112 -6.70 -16.16 -14.22
C PHE A 112 -8.05 -16.81 -13.88
N CYS A 113 -8.54 -16.60 -12.65
CA CYS A 113 -9.75 -17.28 -12.18
C CYS A 113 -11.05 -16.54 -12.48
N ARG A 114 -10.98 -15.30 -13.01
CA ARG A 114 -12.13 -14.45 -13.39
C ARG A 114 -13.08 -14.09 -12.24
N LYS A 115 -12.78 -14.47 -11.01
CA LYS A 115 -13.52 -14.05 -9.81
C LYS A 115 -13.39 -12.53 -9.63
N PRO A 116 -14.48 -11.82 -9.27
CA PRO A 116 -14.41 -10.42 -8.89
C PRO A 116 -13.60 -10.24 -7.61
N PHE A 117 -13.03 -9.06 -7.44
CA PHE A 117 -12.45 -8.65 -6.15
C PHE A 117 -13.56 -8.01 -5.30
N ASP A 118 -13.73 -8.51 -4.08
CA ASP A 118 -14.50 -7.82 -3.05
C ASP A 118 -13.69 -6.63 -2.50
N ALA A 119 -14.25 -5.91 -1.52
CA ALA A 119 -13.50 -4.89 -0.80
C ALA A 119 -12.22 -5.49 -0.22
N ILE A 120 -11.06 -4.88 -0.53
CA ILE A 120 -9.76 -5.36 -0.06
C ILE A 120 -9.76 -5.43 1.46
N ASN A 121 -9.66 -6.63 2.00
CA ASN A 121 -9.51 -6.83 3.43
C ASN A 121 -8.05 -6.66 3.82
N TRP A 122 -7.77 -5.68 4.67
CA TRP A 122 -6.42 -5.35 5.13
C TRP A 122 -5.79 -6.41 6.05
N THR A 123 -6.59 -7.35 6.58
CA THR A 123 -6.09 -8.46 7.40
C THR A 123 -5.80 -9.74 6.61
N ASP A 124 -6.18 -9.79 5.34
CA ASP A 124 -5.93 -10.93 4.45
C ASP A 124 -4.72 -10.66 3.55
N HIS A 125 -4.24 -11.68 2.86
CA HIS A 125 -3.20 -11.54 1.86
C HIS A 125 -3.64 -10.60 0.75
N ARG A 126 -2.76 -9.66 0.40
CA ARG A 126 -3.04 -8.68 -0.66
C ARG A 126 -3.08 -9.39 -2.01
N PRO A 127 -3.97 -8.97 -2.92
CA PRO A 127 -3.92 -9.44 -4.30
C PRO A 127 -2.60 -9.02 -4.97
N ALA A 128 -2.26 -9.66 -6.07
CA ALA A 128 -1.05 -9.40 -6.83
C ALA A 128 -1.37 -8.77 -8.20
N LEU A 129 -0.34 -8.28 -8.87
CA LEU A 129 -0.43 -7.72 -10.22
C LEU A 129 0.24 -8.66 -11.21
N LEU A 130 -0.32 -8.84 -12.40
CA LEU A 130 0.33 -9.52 -13.52
C LEU A 130 1.06 -8.48 -14.36
N ALA A 131 2.39 -8.52 -14.36
CA ALA A 131 3.22 -7.66 -15.20
C ALA A 131 3.16 -8.09 -16.68
N PRO A 132 3.49 -7.19 -17.62
CA PRO A 132 3.50 -7.49 -19.05
C PRO A 132 4.42 -8.64 -19.48
N ASP A 133 5.43 -8.94 -18.66
CA ASP A 133 6.35 -10.07 -18.83
C ASP A 133 5.78 -11.41 -18.33
N LEU A 134 4.48 -11.42 -17.98
CA LEU A 134 3.73 -12.57 -17.47
C LEU A 134 4.20 -13.08 -16.09
N ARG A 135 4.93 -12.25 -15.34
CA ARG A 135 5.25 -12.51 -13.93
C ARG A 135 4.24 -11.84 -13.03
N THR A 136 3.92 -12.49 -11.92
CA THR A 136 3.10 -11.87 -10.88
C THR A 136 3.98 -11.19 -9.85
N ILE A 137 3.63 -9.96 -9.47
CA ILE A 137 4.35 -9.16 -8.47
C ILE A 137 3.43 -8.75 -7.33
N GLU A 138 3.98 -8.60 -6.13
CA GLU A 138 3.24 -8.13 -4.96
C GLU A 138 3.18 -6.60 -4.92
N TRP A 139 2.27 -6.06 -4.10
CA TRP A 139 2.16 -4.61 -3.93
C TRP A 139 3.41 -3.98 -3.33
N THR A 140 4.17 -4.74 -2.55
CA THR A 140 5.46 -4.31 -1.97
C THR A 140 6.53 -4.10 -3.03
N ASP A 141 6.40 -4.75 -4.18
CA ASP A 141 7.34 -4.63 -5.30
C ASP A 141 7.02 -3.42 -6.19
N VAL A 142 5.84 -2.81 -6.00
CA VAL A 142 5.43 -1.61 -6.74
C VAL A 142 6.14 -0.39 -6.19
N ARG A 143 7.05 0.17 -6.99
CA ARG A 143 7.67 1.47 -6.73
C ARG A 143 6.62 2.58 -6.87
N PRO A 144 6.46 3.49 -5.89
CA PRO A 144 5.41 4.51 -5.92
C PRO A 144 5.44 5.41 -7.18
N GLU A 145 6.63 5.77 -7.65
CA GLU A 145 6.85 6.57 -8.87
C GLU A 145 6.44 5.86 -10.16
N MET A 146 6.31 4.52 -10.13
CA MET A 146 5.88 3.72 -11.27
C MET A 146 4.38 3.42 -11.25
N VAL A 147 3.63 3.94 -10.27
CA VAL A 147 2.24 3.54 -10.04
C VAL A 147 1.38 3.71 -11.29
N ASP A 148 1.46 4.86 -11.97
CA ASP A 148 0.62 5.13 -13.16
C ASP A 148 0.91 4.15 -14.30
N LEU A 149 2.18 3.79 -14.48
CA LEU A 149 2.57 2.76 -15.45
C LEU A 149 2.03 1.39 -15.03
N VAL A 150 2.16 1.02 -13.76
CA VAL A 150 1.65 -0.25 -13.23
C VAL A 150 0.15 -0.35 -13.42
N LEU A 151 -0.60 0.70 -13.06
CA LEU A 151 -2.07 0.73 -13.17
C LEU A 151 -2.58 0.64 -14.61
N SER A 152 -1.78 1.11 -15.59
CA SER A 152 -2.14 1.10 -17.01
C SER A 152 -1.72 -0.17 -17.75
N THR A 153 -0.71 -0.88 -17.25
CA THR A 153 -0.10 -2.03 -17.97
C THR A 153 -0.37 -3.38 -17.32
N HIS A 154 -0.62 -3.42 -16.00
CA HIS A 154 -0.71 -4.69 -15.27
C HIS A 154 -2.15 -5.24 -15.20
N GLY A 155 -2.26 -6.57 -15.14
CA GLY A 155 -3.51 -7.28 -14.88
C GLY A 155 -3.76 -7.48 -13.39
N ALA A 156 -5.03 -7.54 -12.97
CA ALA A 156 -5.37 -7.83 -11.58
C ALA A 156 -5.33 -9.35 -11.29
N VAL A 157 -4.64 -9.79 -10.24
CA VAL A 157 -4.47 -11.20 -9.86
C VAL A 157 -4.87 -11.40 -8.40
N CYS A 158 -5.64 -12.44 -8.08
CA CYS A 158 -5.94 -12.77 -6.68
C CYS A 158 -4.79 -13.55 -6.03
N TRP A 159 -4.69 -13.50 -4.70
CA TRP A 159 -3.62 -14.16 -3.94
C TRP A 159 -3.45 -15.65 -4.29
N ASN A 160 -4.54 -16.42 -4.36
CA ASN A 160 -4.46 -17.84 -4.69
C ASN A 160 -3.88 -18.09 -6.10
N CYS A 161 -4.23 -17.24 -7.06
CA CYS A 161 -3.66 -17.34 -8.41
C CYS A 161 -2.20 -16.86 -8.43
N HIS A 162 -1.85 -15.84 -7.65
CA HIS A 162 -0.48 -15.41 -7.48
C HIS A 162 0.40 -16.55 -6.96
N ILE A 163 0.01 -17.19 -5.87
CA ILE A 163 0.77 -18.32 -5.30
C ILE A 163 0.90 -19.46 -6.31
N ALA A 164 -0.17 -19.79 -7.03
CA ALA A 164 -0.11 -20.82 -8.06
C ALA A 164 0.86 -20.47 -9.19
N GLU A 165 0.83 -19.24 -9.69
CA GLU A 165 1.71 -18.81 -10.80
C GLU A 165 3.15 -18.59 -10.36
N SER A 166 3.40 -18.01 -9.18
CA SER A 166 4.75 -17.90 -8.60
C SER A 166 5.36 -19.29 -8.44
N PHE A 167 4.61 -20.26 -7.90
CA PHE A 167 5.08 -21.64 -7.78
C PHE A 167 5.40 -22.27 -9.14
N ARG A 168 4.54 -22.04 -10.16
CA ARG A 168 4.83 -22.55 -11.52
C ARG A 168 6.10 -21.97 -12.12
N HIS A 169 6.36 -20.69 -11.87
CA HIS A 169 7.56 -20.01 -12.38
C HIS A 169 8.83 -20.44 -11.64
N GLU A 170 8.76 -20.60 -10.31
CA GLU A 170 9.91 -20.96 -9.47
C GLU A 170 10.26 -22.46 -9.53
N HIS A 171 9.23 -23.31 -9.62
CA HIS A 171 9.37 -24.76 -9.59
C HIS A 171 8.66 -25.45 -10.77
N PRO A 172 8.99 -25.12 -12.03
CA PRO A 172 8.32 -25.68 -13.21
C PRO A 172 8.43 -27.21 -13.27
N GLU A 173 9.47 -27.80 -12.69
CA GLU A 173 9.71 -29.24 -12.61
C GLU A 173 8.69 -29.99 -11.73
N LEU A 174 8.02 -29.29 -10.81
CA LEU A 174 7.02 -29.87 -9.90
C LEU A 174 5.59 -29.70 -10.42
N VAL A 175 5.40 -29.02 -11.55
CA VAL A 175 4.09 -28.73 -12.11
C VAL A 175 3.69 -29.83 -13.08
N THR A 176 2.47 -30.36 -12.91
CA THR A 176 1.87 -31.28 -13.87
C THR A 176 0.63 -30.65 -14.48
N ASP A 177 0.66 -30.43 -15.80
CA ASP A 177 -0.50 -29.92 -16.52
C ASP A 177 -1.46 -31.06 -16.84
N ARG A 178 -2.65 -31.02 -16.22
CA ARG A 178 -3.74 -31.92 -16.59
C ARG A 178 -4.29 -31.47 -17.95
N ARG A 179 -3.94 -32.20 -19.02
CA ARG A 179 -4.62 -32.05 -20.31
C ARG A 179 -6.08 -32.45 -20.12
N PHE A 180 -6.99 -31.49 -20.20
CA PHE A 180 -8.41 -31.81 -20.38
C PHE A 180 -8.55 -32.41 -21.78
N ALA A 181 -8.71 -33.73 -21.87
CA ALA A 181 -9.16 -34.35 -23.10
C ALA A 181 -10.54 -33.74 -23.43
N LYS A 182 -10.70 -33.21 -24.64
CA LYS A 182 -12.03 -32.93 -25.17
C LYS A 182 -12.77 -34.26 -25.19
N GLU A 183 -13.81 -34.41 -24.38
CA GLU A 183 -14.78 -35.49 -24.56
C GLU A 183 -15.37 -35.33 -25.97
N GLU A 184 -14.99 -36.22 -26.87
CA GLU A 184 -15.65 -36.37 -28.16
C GLU A 184 -17.03 -36.98 -27.87
N PRO A 185 -18.13 -36.32 -28.28
CA PRO A 185 -19.47 -36.80 -27.95
C PRO A 185 -19.69 -38.20 -28.54
N PRO A 186 -20.37 -39.11 -27.82
CA PRO A 186 -20.57 -40.47 -28.29
C PRO A 186 -21.34 -40.47 -29.61
N THR A 187 -20.72 -41.00 -30.67
CA THR A 187 -21.37 -41.30 -31.94
C THR A 187 -22.30 -42.49 -31.75
N HIS A 188 -23.60 -42.23 -31.70
CA HIS A 188 -24.62 -43.27 -31.80
C HIS A 188 -24.70 -43.75 -33.26
N HIS A 189 -24.35 -45.02 -33.49
CA HIS A 189 -24.70 -45.79 -34.69
C HIS A 189 -25.74 -46.84 -34.33
#